data_AF-A0A9D9C1F9-F1
#
_entry.id   AF-A0A9D9C1F9-F1
#
_cell.length_a   1.000
_cell.length_b   1.000
_cell.length_c   1.000
_cell.angle_alpha   90.00
_cell.angle_beta   90.00
_cell.angle_gamma   90.00
#
_symmetry.space_group_name_H-M   'P 1'
#
loop_
_entity.id
_entity.type
_entity.pdbx_description
1 polymer ?
#
loop_
_entity_poly.entity_id
_entity_poly.type
_entity_poly.pdbx_seq_one_letter_code
_entity_poly.pdbx_strand_id
1 'polypeptide(L)'
;MKKHLFLTLFLVVLMFSLVGCETGGSETVTLDAPTGFKIENETLLFNENENANSYVCEITPAGGSARTVTVKNGDKIDALNLSNGENSLRIKAVGNNGVESEWSAAITYVKQTKLASPKGLSIDDGYVFFNVIAATSEYVIKFENGDTVIERSVDAGMSISELVIPEGTYQVSIKAKADKEGYVDSDYSAPIEYTKAEEIMEFKEKALVSGGYIKWMGRTYYDEENKVNRVYHSASGFELFFKGSEVVATITATNSASVNARPCIVIVIDDDFANAKTLFLDKPTQDVVLVSGNTDAQEHKIDLYKRSESIDSHIGITSIRTDGVFIQKIVNKELKLEFIAASSSTGYGNLGSPTSPSKTTENSDALKGFAFLTAQALNADISIFSASGWGCSASQWTSPNNLNVPDAYDYVDFSSYKNKTESEKWSAGKYIPDVVVVNLGTNDWSYINAATSAAEKDARMNAFQRKYIQFLEHLHEVYPDAQLIVLYGLMNEVNIYDATQNIVSAAQGKIPNLAIIQIIGDGMGYNSHPSAASHQVIANKLTAFIEELLDK
;
A
#
# COMPACT_ATOMS: atom_id res chain seq x y z
N MET A 1 57.22 -32.98 31.39
CA MET A 1 58.02 -31.74 31.49
C MET A 1 57.93 -31.20 32.91
N LYS A 2 59.09 -31.08 33.58
CA LYS A 2 59.47 -30.26 34.77
C LYS A 2 58.49 -30.20 35.98
N LYS A 3 58.76 -30.93 37.09
CA LYS A 3 59.62 -30.61 38.28
C LYS A 3 58.84 -29.74 39.31
N HIS A 4 58.76 -29.94 40.64
CA HIS A 4 59.54 -30.61 41.71
C HIS A 4 58.62 -30.80 42.97
N LEU A 5 58.66 -31.91 43.77
CA LEU A 5 59.53 -32.21 44.94
C LEU A 5 59.23 -31.29 46.17
N PHE A 6 58.95 -31.66 47.43
CA PHE A 6 59.42 -32.64 48.45
C PHE A 6 58.30 -32.79 49.55
N LEU A 7 57.97 -33.98 50.10
CA LEU A 7 58.44 -34.61 51.38
C LEU A 7 58.00 -33.85 52.67
N THR A 8 57.52 -34.39 53.81
CA THR A 8 57.89 -35.58 54.65
C THR A 8 56.84 -35.63 55.80
N LEU A 9 56.08 -36.70 56.06
CA LEU A 9 56.31 -37.86 56.98
C LEU A 9 55.98 -37.65 58.49
N PHE A 10 55.01 -38.45 58.95
CA PHE A 10 54.84 -39.18 60.23
C PHE A 10 54.85 -38.49 61.62
N LEU A 11 53.69 -38.63 62.29
CA LEU A 11 53.42 -39.41 63.52
C LEU A 11 54.39 -39.27 64.71
N VAL A 12 53.85 -38.93 65.89
CA VAL A 12 54.02 -39.68 67.15
C VAL A 12 53.04 -39.17 68.21
N VAL A 13 52.40 -40.13 68.87
CA VAL A 13 51.48 -40.07 70.01
C VAL A 13 52.20 -39.66 71.29
N LEU A 14 51.59 -38.85 72.16
CA LEU A 14 51.73 -38.99 73.61
C LEU A 14 50.64 -38.23 74.38
N MET A 15 49.72 -39.00 74.96
CA MET A 15 48.95 -38.63 76.15
C MET A 15 49.90 -38.50 77.34
N PHE A 16 49.82 -37.40 78.08
CA PHE A 16 50.01 -37.40 79.53
C PHE A 16 48.96 -36.48 80.17
N SER A 17 48.11 -37.12 80.96
CA SER A 17 47.16 -36.56 81.90
C SER A 17 47.87 -35.81 83.03
N LEU A 18 47.36 -34.65 83.44
CA LEU A 18 47.32 -34.28 84.86
C LEU A 18 46.21 -33.25 85.12
N VAL A 19 45.35 -33.68 86.02
CA VAL A 19 44.20 -33.01 86.63
C VAL A 19 44.64 -31.70 87.30
N GLY A 20 43.83 -30.65 87.18
CA GLY A 20 44.11 -29.39 87.86
C GLY A 20 42.99 -28.36 87.79
N CYS A 21 41.97 -28.58 88.63
CA CYS A 21 41.14 -27.57 89.28
C CYS A 21 40.16 -26.73 88.43
N GLU A 22 38.88 -26.97 88.69
CA GLU A 22 37.76 -26.08 88.36
C GLU A 22 38.00 -24.66 88.88
N THR A 23 37.82 -23.68 87.99
CA THR A 23 37.26 -22.38 88.34
C THR A 23 36.26 -22.04 87.24
N GLY A 24 34.99 -21.87 87.60
CA GLY A 24 33.86 -21.68 86.68
C GLY A 24 34.12 -20.60 85.63
N GLY A 25 34.13 -21.02 84.37
CA GLY A 25 34.06 -20.14 83.21
C GLY A 25 32.61 -19.69 83.00
N SER A 26 32.42 -18.40 82.74
CA SER A 26 31.14 -17.87 82.27
C SER A 26 30.72 -18.61 81.00
N GLU A 27 29.50 -19.13 80.95
CA GLU A 27 28.87 -19.50 79.69
C GLU A 27 28.87 -18.27 78.77
N THR A 28 29.70 -18.28 77.74
CA THR A 28 29.55 -17.36 76.61
C THR A 28 28.24 -17.72 75.92
N VAL A 29 27.19 -16.95 76.19
CA VAL A 29 25.92 -17.04 75.48
C VAL A 29 26.19 -16.79 73.99
N THR A 30 26.03 -17.79 73.14
CA THR A 30 26.09 -17.67 71.67
C THR A 30 24.69 -17.40 71.12
N LEU A 31 24.55 -16.46 70.17
CA LEU A 31 23.28 -16.08 69.58
C LEU A 31 23.17 -16.61 68.14
N ASP A 32 22.16 -17.45 67.86
CA ASP A 32 21.95 -18.02 66.53
C ASP A 32 21.38 -17.01 65.54
N ALA A 33 21.77 -17.16 64.26
CA ALA A 33 21.24 -16.35 63.17
C ALA A 33 19.71 -16.55 63.01
N PRO A 34 18.94 -15.48 62.77
CA PRO A 34 17.50 -15.62 62.52
C PRO A 34 17.21 -16.52 61.32
N THR A 35 16.21 -17.40 61.46
CA THR A 35 15.79 -18.32 60.38
C THR A 35 14.44 -17.90 59.80
N GLY A 36 14.08 -18.44 58.64
CA GLY A 36 12.79 -18.17 58.01
C GLY A 36 12.58 -16.74 57.52
N PHE A 37 13.68 -15.98 57.32
CA PHE A 37 13.61 -14.60 56.83
C PHE A 37 12.99 -14.53 55.43
N LYS A 38 11.85 -13.85 55.31
CA LYS A 38 11.13 -13.65 54.06
C LYS A 38 10.32 -12.36 54.09
N ILE A 39 9.86 -11.92 52.93
CA ILE A 39 8.88 -10.85 52.78
C ILE A 39 7.62 -11.46 52.17
N GLU A 40 6.48 -11.27 52.82
CA GLU A 40 5.19 -11.77 52.36
C GLU A 40 4.15 -10.66 52.54
N ASN A 41 3.41 -10.31 51.49
CA ASN A 41 2.44 -9.20 51.51
C ASN A 41 3.02 -7.91 52.13
N GLU A 42 4.21 -7.51 51.65
CA GLU A 42 4.94 -6.31 52.09
C GLU A 42 5.30 -6.29 53.58
N THR A 43 5.28 -7.47 54.22
CA THR A 43 5.53 -7.65 55.65
C THR A 43 6.78 -8.49 55.83
N LEU A 44 7.69 -7.99 56.65
CA LEU A 44 8.95 -8.64 56.97
C LEU A 44 8.71 -9.71 58.04
N LEU A 45 9.02 -10.96 57.72
CA LEU A 45 8.75 -12.11 58.57
C LEU A 45 10.04 -12.89 58.83
N PHE A 46 10.24 -13.32 60.06
CA PHE A 46 11.32 -14.22 60.46
C PHE A 46 10.97 -14.94 61.77
N ASN A 47 11.74 -15.97 62.12
CA ASN A 47 11.61 -16.65 63.41
C ASN A 47 12.42 -15.89 64.47
N GLU A 48 11.76 -15.45 65.54
CA GLU A 48 12.42 -14.74 66.64
C GLU A 48 13.27 -15.70 67.49
N ASN A 49 14.44 -15.22 67.92
CA ASN A 49 15.32 -15.87 68.87
C ASN A 49 14.99 -15.38 70.30
N GLU A 50 14.72 -16.31 71.19
CA GLU A 50 14.31 -16.08 72.59
C GLU A 50 15.34 -15.26 73.40
N ASN A 51 16.60 -15.30 72.98
CA ASN A 51 17.72 -14.62 73.64
C ASN A 51 18.10 -13.29 72.96
N ALA A 52 17.37 -12.86 71.93
CA ALA A 52 17.59 -11.60 71.23
C ALA A 52 16.75 -10.46 71.80
N ASN A 53 17.35 -9.29 71.95
CA ASN A 53 16.65 -8.07 72.37
C ASN A 53 16.22 -7.20 71.19
N SER A 54 16.91 -7.31 70.06
CA SER A 54 16.60 -6.55 68.85
C SER A 54 17.12 -7.26 67.60
N TYR A 55 16.60 -6.87 66.43
CA TYR A 55 17.06 -7.38 65.15
C TYR A 55 17.54 -6.21 64.29
N VAL A 56 18.60 -6.47 63.53
CA VAL A 56 19.16 -5.50 62.59
C VAL A 56 19.05 -6.10 61.20
N CYS A 57 18.44 -5.36 60.28
CA CYS A 57 18.38 -5.70 58.86
C CYS A 57 19.43 -4.89 58.11
N GLU A 58 20.33 -5.56 57.39
CA GLU A 58 21.18 -4.95 56.39
C GLU A 58 20.45 -4.93 55.04
N ILE A 59 20.45 -3.77 54.40
CA ILE A 59 19.84 -3.50 53.11
C ILE A 59 20.96 -3.07 52.17
N THR A 60 21.13 -3.80 51.07
CA THR A 60 22.10 -3.50 50.02
C THR A 60 21.37 -3.32 48.69
N PRO A 61 21.16 -2.07 48.22
CA PRO A 61 20.62 -1.81 46.90
C PRO A 61 21.58 -2.32 45.81
N ALA A 62 21.05 -2.75 44.67
CA ALA A 62 21.87 -3.10 43.51
C ALA A 62 22.77 -1.91 43.11
N GLY A 63 24.09 -2.13 43.11
CA GLY A 63 25.09 -1.08 42.83
C GLY A 63 25.27 -0.02 43.93
N GLY A 64 24.62 -0.16 45.09
CA GLY A 64 24.69 0.76 46.22
C GLY A 64 25.52 0.24 47.41
N SER A 65 25.70 1.10 48.42
CA SER A 65 26.34 0.71 49.68
C SER A 65 25.32 0.11 50.66
N ALA A 66 25.74 -0.90 51.40
CA ALA A 66 24.95 -1.51 52.46
C ALA A 66 24.66 -0.52 53.60
N ARG A 67 23.45 -0.58 54.17
CA ARG A 67 23.08 0.13 55.39
C ARG A 67 22.25 -0.74 56.31
N THR A 68 22.23 -0.44 57.59
CA THR A 68 21.50 -1.22 58.60
C THR A 68 20.35 -0.45 59.22
N VAL A 69 19.24 -1.14 59.51
CA VAL A 69 18.07 -0.59 60.21
C VAL A 69 17.61 -1.59 61.26
N THR A 70 17.24 -1.11 62.45
CA THR A 70 16.61 -1.96 63.47
C THR A 70 15.18 -2.29 63.05
N VAL A 71 14.82 -3.58 63.06
CA VAL A 71 13.52 -4.08 62.63
C VAL A 71 12.90 -4.99 63.69
N LYS A 72 11.60 -5.20 63.58
CA LYS A 72 10.82 -6.18 64.33
C LYS A 72 10.13 -7.15 63.37
N ASN A 73 9.80 -8.32 63.88
CA ASN A 73 8.97 -9.26 63.14
C ASN A 73 7.59 -8.64 62.89
N GLY A 74 7.12 -8.67 61.65
CA GLY A 74 5.87 -8.02 61.24
C GLY A 74 6.01 -6.57 60.78
N ASP A 75 7.22 -6.00 60.76
CA ASP A 75 7.43 -4.65 60.21
C ASP A 75 7.04 -4.56 58.72
N LYS A 76 6.49 -3.42 58.31
CA LYS A 76 6.18 -3.14 56.91
C LYS A 76 7.44 -2.76 56.14
N ILE A 77 7.57 -3.28 54.92
CA ILE A 77 8.76 -3.07 54.09
C ILE A 77 8.96 -1.59 53.73
N ASP A 78 7.89 -0.79 53.66
CA ASP A 78 7.96 0.66 53.42
C ASP A 78 8.73 1.40 54.50
N ALA A 79 8.67 0.92 55.75
CA ALA A 79 9.41 1.53 56.86
C ALA A 79 10.93 1.37 56.70
N LEU A 80 11.38 0.41 55.87
CA LEU A 80 12.80 0.18 55.62
C LEU A 80 13.39 1.19 54.62
N ASN A 81 12.59 2.04 53.94
CA ASN A 81 13.05 3.04 52.96
C ASN A 81 13.93 2.46 51.83
N LEU A 82 13.55 1.31 51.27
CA LEU A 82 14.30 0.66 50.19
C LEU A 82 14.41 1.57 48.95
N SER A 83 15.54 1.45 48.24
CA SER A 83 15.72 2.06 46.91
C SER A 83 14.85 1.36 45.88
N ASN A 84 14.43 2.06 44.81
CA ASN A 84 13.74 1.38 43.70
C ASN A 84 14.64 0.36 43.02
N GLY A 85 14.03 -0.71 42.52
CA GLY A 85 14.73 -1.84 41.91
C GLY A 85 15.12 -2.90 42.93
N GLU A 86 16.13 -3.69 42.57
CA GLU A 86 16.59 -4.82 43.37
C GLU A 86 17.30 -4.37 44.66
N ASN A 87 16.88 -4.94 45.79
CA ASN A 87 17.52 -4.79 47.08
C ASN A 87 17.81 -6.18 47.66
N SER A 88 19.04 -6.40 48.12
CA SER A 88 19.41 -7.57 48.92
C SER A 88 19.23 -7.26 50.40
N LEU A 89 18.52 -8.11 51.13
CA LEU A 89 18.27 -7.95 52.55
C LEU A 89 18.78 -9.18 53.32
N ARG A 90 19.40 -8.96 54.48
CA ARG A 90 19.69 -10.02 55.45
C ARG A 90 19.54 -9.49 56.87
N ILE A 91 19.26 -10.37 57.82
CA ILE A 91 18.99 -9.97 59.21
C ILE A 91 19.93 -10.68 60.18
N LYS A 92 20.25 -10.01 61.30
CA LYS A 92 20.95 -10.60 62.44
C LYS A 92 20.23 -10.25 63.74
N ALA A 93 20.38 -11.09 64.74
CA ALA A 93 19.90 -10.88 66.09
C ALA A 93 20.97 -10.16 66.93
N VAL A 94 20.54 -9.34 67.90
CA VAL A 94 21.42 -8.66 68.87
C VAL A 94 20.89 -8.92 70.28
N GLY A 95 21.70 -9.57 71.11
CA GLY A 95 21.38 -9.98 72.48
C GLY A 95 21.88 -9.02 73.57
N ASN A 96 21.75 -9.42 74.83
CA ASN A 96 22.27 -8.66 75.98
C ASN A 96 23.81 -8.48 75.90
N ASN A 97 24.31 -7.33 76.33
CA ASN A 97 25.74 -6.95 76.31
C ASN A 97 26.37 -6.80 74.91
N GLY A 98 25.57 -6.71 73.84
CA GLY A 98 26.05 -6.44 72.48
C GLY A 98 26.55 -7.66 71.73
N VAL A 99 26.25 -8.88 72.20
CA VAL A 99 26.52 -10.11 71.44
C VAL A 99 25.62 -10.15 70.20
N GLU A 100 26.22 -10.29 69.03
CA GLU A 100 25.52 -10.35 67.74
C GLU A 100 25.57 -11.77 67.16
N SER A 101 24.50 -12.18 66.46
CA SER A 101 24.51 -13.42 65.68
C SER A 101 25.25 -13.24 64.34
N GLU A 102 25.56 -14.36 63.69
CA GLU A 102 25.81 -14.35 62.25
C GLU A 102 24.59 -13.80 61.48
N TRP A 103 24.81 -13.35 60.25
CA TRP A 103 23.72 -12.92 59.37
C TRP A 103 22.94 -14.11 58.83
N SER A 104 21.63 -13.92 58.64
CA SER A 104 20.80 -14.84 57.86
C SER A 104 21.28 -14.95 56.41
N ALA A 105 20.81 -15.97 55.70
CA ALA A 105 20.85 -15.94 54.24
C ALA A 105 20.18 -14.66 53.72
N ALA A 106 20.74 -14.08 52.67
CA ALA A 106 20.17 -12.91 52.03
C ALA A 106 18.95 -13.30 51.17
N ILE A 107 17.94 -12.44 51.15
CA ILE A 107 16.81 -12.50 50.24
C ILE A 107 16.84 -11.31 49.30
N THR A 108 16.24 -11.47 48.12
CA THR A 108 16.08 -10.38 47.15
C THR A 108 14.66 -9.85 47.18
N TYR A 109 14.51 -8.53 47.25
CA TYR A 109 13.23 -7.83 47.11
C TYR A 109 13.36 -6.73 46.06
N VAL A 110 12.49 -6.77 45.07
CA VAL A 110 12.43 -5.76 44.00
C VAL A 110 11.35 -4.75 44.36
N LYS A 111 11.76 -3.56 44.80
CA LYS A 111 10.81 -2.47 45.03
C LYS A 111 10.41 -1.86 43.70
N GLN A 112 9.12 -1.84 43.41
CA GLN A 112 8.57 -1.17 42.25
C GLN A 112 7.81 0.09 42.66
N THR A 113 8.08 1.20 41.99
CA THR A 113 7.29 2.42 42.11
C THR A 113 6.39 2.55 40.88
N LYS A 114 5.09 2.68 41.12
CA LYS A 114 4.13 2.99 40.06
C LYS A 114 4.27 4.45 39.65
N LEU A 115 4.36 4.71 38.34
CA LEU A 115 4.35 6.08 37.83
C LEU A 115 3.01 6.76 38.16
N ALA A 116 3.08 8.07 38.43
CA ALA A 116 1.86 8.87 38.56
C ALA A 116 1.11 8.90 37.22
N SER A 117 -0.22 8.88 37.25
CA SER A 117 -1.00 9.09 36.02
C SER A 117 -0.78 10.50 35.46
N PRO A 118 -0.65 10.67 34.13
CA PRO A 118 -0.59 11.99 33.53
C PRO A 118 -1.82 12.81 33.89
N LYS A 119 -1.62 14.12 34.10
CA LYS A 119 -2.68 15.06 34.46
C LYS A 119 -2.84 16.12 33.37
N GLY A 120 -4.01 16.75 33.32
CA GLY A 120 -4.28 17.85 32.40
C GLY A 120 -4.34 17.40 30.94
N LEU A 121 -4.84 16.19 30.67
CA LEU A 121 -5.11 15.75 29.30
C LEU A 121 -6.16 16.68 28.68
N SER A 122 -5.81 17.32 27.57
CA SER A 122 -6.72 18.09 26.72
C SER A 122 -6.36 17.90 25.25
N ILE A 123 -7.33 18.16 24.38
CA ILE A 123 -7.13 18.21 22.93
C ILE A 123 -7.67 19.56 22.49
N ASP A 124 -6.75 20.49 22.24
CA ASP A 124 -7.07 21.89 21.95
C ASP A 124 -6.50 22.25 20.58
N ASP A 125 -7.33 22.85 19.71
CA ASP A 125 -6.98 23.22 18.33
C ASP A 125 -6.28 22.10 17.52
N GLY A 126 -6.66 20.84 17.78
CA GLY A 126 -6.11 19.67 17.08
C GLY A 126 -4.76 19.16 17.61
N TYR A 127 -4.31 19.60 18.78
CA TYR A 127 -3.07 19.15 19.41
C TYR A 127 -3.33 18.54 20.80
N VAL A 128 -2.58 17.48 21.13
CA VAL A 128 -2.73 16.75 22.39
C VAL A 128 -1.82 17.36 23.46
N PHE A 129 -2.39 17.78 24.59
CA PHE A 129 -1.64 18.34 25.72
C PHE A 129 -1.84 17.51 26.97
N PHE A 130 -0.79 17.39 27.77
CA PHE A 130 -0.80 16.78 29.11
C PHE A 130 0.49 17.12 29.86
N ASN A 131 0.47 16.94 31.17
CA ASN A 131 1.65 17.12 32.01
C ASN A 131 2.58 15.91 31.88
N VAL A 132 3.77 16.13 31.32
CA VAL A 132 4.83 15.12 31.26
C VAL A 132 5.34 14.74 32.65
N ILE A 133 5.79 13.50 32.78
CA ILE A 133 6.23 12.83 34.00
C ILE A 133 7.67 12.38 33.80
N ALA A 134 8.51 12.52 34.82
CA ALA A 134 9.89 12.04 34.77
C ALA A 134 9.96 10.50 34.80
N ALA A 135 11.05 9.91 34.28
CA ALA A 135 11.22 8.45 34.19
C ALA A 135 10.12 7.76 33.35
N THR A 136 9.86 8.32 32.17
CA THR A 136 8.89 7.82 31.18
C THR A 136 9.58 7.72 29.83
N SER A 137 9.37 6.61 29.10
CA SER A 137 9.94 6.39 27.76
C SER A 137 8.98 6.79 26.65
N GLU A 138 7.68 6.71 26.94
CA GLU A 138 6.61 6.80 25.96
C GLU A 138 5.30 7.12 26.69
N TYR A 139 4.40 7.87 26.04
CA TYR A 139 3.00 7.96 26.44
C TYR A 139 2.12 7.18 25.46
N VAL A 140 1.12 6.51 26.01
CA VAL A 140 0.09 5.83 25.22
C VAL A 140 -1.24 6.52 25.46
N ILE A 141 -1.83 7.05 24.41
CA ILE A 141 -3.19 7.57 24.38
C ILE A 141 -4.13 6.48 23.89
N LYS A 142 -5.26 6.35 24.57
CA LYS A 142 -6.29 5.35 24.33
C LYS A 142 -7.60 6.04 23.99
N PHE A 143 -8.21 5.64 22.88
CA PHE A 143 -9.51 6.08 22.39
C PHE A 143 -10.51 4.94 22.51
N GLU A 144 -11.60 5.14 23.26
CA GLU A 144 -12.65 4.13 23.48
C GLU A 144 -14.00 4.62 22.96
N ASN A 145 -14.64 3.85 22.07
CA ASN A 145 -15.98 4.10 21.57
C ASN A 145 -16.74 2.75 21.46
N GLY A 146 -17.59 2.46 22.43
CA GLY A 146 -18.28 1.17 22.54
C GLY A 146 -17.28 0.02 22.66
N ASP A 147 -17.34 -0.94 21.73
CA ASP A 147 -16.41 -2.08 21.66
C ASP A 147 -15.06 -1.72 20.97
N THR A 148 -14.94 -0.51 20.40
CA THR A 148 -13.72 -0.08 19.71
C THR A 148 -12.73 0.53 20.70
N VAL A 149 -11.52 -0.03 20.75
CA VAL A 149 -10.40 0.48 21.56
C VAL A 149 -9.18 0.67 20.66
N ILE A 150 -8.67 1.89 20.57
CA ILE A 150 -7.50 2.24 19.76
C ILE A 150 -6.43 2.83 20.68
N GLU A 151 -5.23 2.28 20.65
CA GLU A 151 -4.08 2.82 21.36
C GLU A 151 -3.02 3.33 20.38
N ARG A 152 -2.41 4.47 20.69
CA ARG A 152 -1.34 5.09 19.91
C ARG A 152 -0.26 5.65 20.84
N SER A 153 0.98 5.58 20.38
CA SER A 153 2.08 6.36 20.96
C SER A 153 1.84 7.83 20.68
N VAL A 154 2.08 8.70 21.66
CA VAL A 154 1.88 10.15 21.51
C VAL A 154 2.91 10.93 22.30
N ASP A 155 3.26 12.12 21.81
CA ASP A 155 4.03 13.12 22.54
C ASP A 155 3.17 14.32 22.91
N ALA A 156 3.52 15.01 23.99
CA ALA A 156 2.86 16.27 24.36
C ALA A 156 3.10 17.33 23.27
N GLY A 157 2.03 17.89 22.73
CA GLY A 157 2.02 18.83 21.61
C GLY A 157 1.95 18.17 20.23
N MET A 158 1.80 16.84 20.13
CA MET A 158 1.59 16.15 18.85
C MET A 158 0.22 16.53 18.26
N SER A 159 0.14 16.67 16.93
CA SER A 159 -1.15 16.86 16.27
C SER A 159 -1.97 15.58 16.34
N ILE A 160 -3.23 15.68 16.75
CA ILE A 160 -4.14 14.52 16.81
C ILE A 160 -4.42 13.94 15.42
N SER A 161 -4.24 14.74 14.36
CA SER A 161 -4.39 14.28 12.97
C SER A 161 -3.37 13.21 12.58
N GLU A 162 -2.20 13.16 13.24
CA GLU A 162 -1.15 12.16 13.01
C GLU A 162 -1.49 10.78 13.57
N LEU A 163 -2.44 10.70 14.51
CA LEU A 163 -2.76 9.47 15.24
C LEU A 163 -3.70 8.51 14.48
N VAL A 164 -4.22 8.92 13.31
CA VAL A 164 -5.13 8.17 12.41
C VAL A 164 -6.13 7.31 13.17
N ILE A 165 -7.19 7.98 13.65
CA ILE A 165 -8.36 7.38 14.30
C ILE A 165 -9.60 7.58 13.43
N PRO A 166 -10.56 6.64 13.40
CA PRO A 166 -11.82 6.83 12.68
C PRO A 166 -12.62 8.01 13.24
N GLU A 167 -13.59 8.50 12.47
CA GLU A 167 -14.58 9.44 12.98
C GLU A 167 -15.37 8.88 14.17
N GLY A 168 -15.93 9.77 14.98
CA GLY A 168 -16.79 9.42 16.09
C GLY A 168 -16.40 10.10 17.39
N THR A 169 -17.18 9.79 18.43
CA THR A 169 -17.00 10.33 19.78
C THR A 169 -16.34 9.28 20.66
N TYR A 170 -15.18 9.62 21.21
CA TYR A 170 -14.34 8.73 22.01
C TYR A 170 -14.21 9.25 23.44
N GLN A 171 -14.11 8.31 24.37
CA GLN A 171 -13.52 8.54 25.68
C GLN A 171 -12.01 8.36 25.56
N VAL A 172 -11.27 9.44 25.81
CA VAL A 172 -9.83 9.51 25.57
C VAL A 172 -9.10 9.60 26.89
N SER A 173 -8.14 8.70 27.11
CA SER A 173 -7.32 8.67 28.32
C SER A 173 -5.86 8.40 27.95
N ILE A 174 -4.93 8.79 28.83
CA ILE A 174 -3.50 8.66 28.56
C ILE A 174 -2.76 8.01 29.74
N LYS A 175 -1.74 7.20 29.47
CA LYS A 175 -0.83 6.64 30.48
C LYS A 175 0.63 6.88 30.12
N ALA A 176 1.49 6.85 31.14
CA ALA A 176 2.94 6.88 31.00
C ALA A 176 3.52 5.46 31.09
N LYS A 177 4.42 5.09 30.18
CA LYS A 177 5.18 3.85 30.27
C LYS A 177 6.52 4.02 30.96
N ALA A 178 6.85 3.10 31.85
CA ALA A 178 8.09 3.12 32.59
C ALA A 178 9.31 2.82 31.71
N ASP A 179 10.38 3.61 31.84
CA ASP A 179 11.65 3.47 31.11
C ASP A 179 12.80 2.94 31.96
N LYS A 180 12.58 2.81 33.28
CA LYS A 180 13.62 2.52 34.28
C LYS A 180 13.27 1.31 35.13
N GLU A 181 14.31 0.56 35.46
CA GLU A 181 14.22 -0.56 36.38
C GLU A 181 13.67 -0.11 37.75
N GLY A 182 12.75 -0.91 38.31
CA GLY A 182 12.04 -0.57 39.55
C GLY A 182 10.89 0.43 39.36
N TYR A 183 10.49 0.75 38.13
CA TYR A 183 9.26 1.48 37.83
C TYR A 183 8.29 0.61 37.04
N VAL A 184 6.99 0.86 37.23
CA VAL A 184 5.90 0.26 36.45
C VAL A 184 4.97 1.34 35.91
N ASP A 185 4.29 1.04 34.80
CA ASP A 185 3.39 1.94 34.10
C ASP A 185 2.36 2.62 35.02
N SER A 186 1.98 3.84 34.66
CA SER A 186 0.92 4.54 35.37
C SER A 186 -0.45 3.91 35.08
N ASP A 187 -1.45 4.21 35.91
CA ASP A 187 -2.84 4.07 35.47
C ASP A 187 -3.14 5.11 34.37
N TYR A 188 -4.18 4.86 33.59
CA TYR A 188 -4.73 5.86 32.67
C TYR A 188 -5.24 7.08 33.46
N SER A 189 -5.13 8.26 32.84
CA SER A 189 -5.76 9.48 33.33
C SER A 189 -7.29 9.35 33.40
N ALA A 190 -7.94 10.31 34.07
CA ALA A 190 -9.38 10.50 33.88
C ALA A 190 -9.66 10.71 32.38
N PRO A 191 -10.72 10.10 31.82
CA PRO A 191 -11.03 10.26 30.41
C PRO A 191 -11.60 11.65 30.13
N ILE A 192 -11.32 12.16 28.93
CA ILE A 192 -12.00 13.31 28.34
C ILE A 192 -12.82 12.84 27.14
N GLU A 193 -13.87 13.57 26.81
CA GLU A 193 -14.60 13.33 25.57
C GLU A 193 -13.91 14.07 24.42
N TYR A 194 -13.71 13.37 23.30
CA TYR A 194 -13.22 13.96 22.07
C TYR A 194 -14.06 13.44 20.90
N THR A 195 -14.56 14.36 20.08
CA THR A 195 -15.26 14.01 18.84
C THR A 195 -14.38 14.33 17.66
N LYS A 196 -13.98 13.30 16.91
CA LYS A 196 -13.40 13.49 15.59
C LYS A 196 -14.54 13.65 14.59
N ALA A 197 -14.66 14.86 14.05
CA ALA A 197 -15.59 15.13 12.96
C ALA A 197 -15.16 14.39 11.68
N GLU A 198 -16.13 14.09 10.82
CA GLU A 198 -15.88 13.61 9.46
C GLU A 198 -15.17 14.71 8.66
N GLU A 199 -13.88 14.56 8.40
CA GLU A 199 -13.16 15.43 7.46
C GLU A 199 -13.16 14.76 6.08
N ILE A 200 -14.22 15.02 5.32
CA ILE A 200 -14.29 14.56 3.94
C ILE A 200 -13.50 15.52 3.05
N MET A 201 -12.39 15.06 2.51
CA MET A 201 -11.78 15.70 1.36
C MET A 201 -12.47 15.20 0.09
N GLU A 202 -13.15 16.08 -0.64
CA GLU A 202 -13.87 15.76 -1.87
C GLU A 202 -13.39 16.61 -3.05
N PHE A 203 -13.03 15.95 -4.15
CA PHE A 203 -12.91 16.57 -5.46
C PHE A 203 -14.21 16.40 -6.24
N LYS A 204 -14.76 17.51 -6.73
CA LYS A 204 -15.91 17.55 -7.64
C LYS A 204 -15.77 18.72 -8.61
N GLU A 205 -16.57 18.69 -9.66
CA GLU A 205 -16.56 19.73 -10.69
C GLU A 205 -15.12 19.98 -11.22
N LYS A 206 -14.69 21.25 -11.32
CA LYS A 206 -13.36 21.62 -11.83
C LYS A 206 -12.22 21.12 -10.93
N ALA A 207 -12.47 20.86 -9.64
CA ALA A 207 -11.46 20.34 -8.74
C ALA A 207 -11.02 18.92 -9.12
N LEU A 208 -11.81 18.16 -9.90
CA LEU A 208 -11.40 16.86 -10.45
C LEU A 208 -10.24 16.96 -11.45
N VAL A 209 -10.16 18.07 -12.17
CA VAL A 209 -9.23 18.26 -13.30
C VAL A 209 -8.25 19.40 -13.07
N SER A 210 -8.23 19.96 -11.85
CA SER A 210 -7.31 21.00 -11.43
C SER A 210 -6.62 20.63 -10.12
N GLY A 211 -5.50 21.28 -9.82
CA GLY A 211 -4.82 21.10 -8.53
C GLY A 211 -3.75 20.01 -8.47
N GLY A 212 -3.57 19.17 -9.50
CA GLY A 212 -2.43 18.23 -9.54
C GLY A 212 -2.49 17.09 -8.51
N TYR A 213 -3.70 16.65 -8.15
CA TYR A 213 -3.94 15.50 -7.28
C TYR A 213 -4.25 14.21 -8.04
N ILE A 214 -4.86 14.34 -9.22
CA ILE A 214 -5.35 13.22 -10.02
C ILE A 214 -4.61 13.24 -11.35
N LYS A 215 -3.91 12.15 -11.65
CA LYS A 215 -3.32 11.91 -12.96
C LYS A 215 -4.35 11.18 -13.81
N TRP A 216 -4.90 11.86 -14.80
CA TRP A 216 -5.80 11.22 -15.76
C TRP A 216 -5.02 10.40 -16.79
N MET A 217 -5.40 9.15 -16.97
CA MET A 217 -4.77 8.21 -17.88
C MET A 217 -5.60 8.06 -19.15
N GLY A 218 -4.94 8.10 -20.31
CA GLY A 218 -5.58 8.12 -21.63
C GLY A 218 -6.28 9.44 -21.96
N ARG A 219 -6.98 9.47 -23.10
CA ARG A 219 -7.71 10.67 -23.55
C ARG A 219 -8.98 10.86 -22.74
N THR A 220 -9.05 11.98 -22.02
CA THR A 220 -10.21 12.38 -21.20
C THR A 220 -10.72 13.75 -21.61
N TYR A 221 -11.98 14.02 -21.26
CA TYR A 221 -12.62 15.31 -21.52
C TYR A 221 -13.46 15.74 -20.32
N TYR A 222 -13.20 16.94 -19.83
CA TYR A 222 -14.01 17.55 -18.79
C TYR A 222 -15.23 18.24 -19.42
N ASP A 223 -16.40 17.68 -19.18
CA ASP A 223 -17.68 18.24 -19.59
C ASP A 223 -18.11 19.30 -18.56
N GLU A 224 -17.91 20.57 -18.92
CA GLU A 224 -18.25 21.74 -18.12
C GLU A 224 -19.74 21.88 -17.83
N GLU A 225 -20.61 21.37 -18.70
CA GLU A 225 -22.07 21.48 -18.53
C GLU A 225 -22.55 20.46 -17.49
N ASN A 226 -22.13 19.21 -17.64
CA ASN A 226 -22.55 18.10 -16.78
C ASN A 226 -21.63 17.87 -15.58
N LYS A 227 -20.57 18.67 -15.43
CA LYS A 227 -19.58 18.61 -14.34
C LYS A 227 -18.93 17.24 -14.17
N VAL A 228 -18.67 16.56 -15.28
CA VAL A 228 -18.17 15.18 -15.30
C VAL A 228 -16.88 15.11 -16.11
N ASN A 229 -15.85 14.43 -15.58
CA ASN A 229 -14.68 14.10 -16.37
C ASN A 229 -14.90 12.74 -17.07
N ARG A 230 -15.04 12.76 -18.39
CA ARG A 230 -15.33 11.57 -19.21
C ARG A 230 -14.05 10.79 -19.52
N VAL A 231 -14.15 9.47 -19.38
CA VAL A 231 -13.09 8.50 -19.69
C VAL A 231 -13.63 7.52 -20.74
N TYR A 232 -12.97 7.51 -21.89
CA TYR A 232 -13.49 6.86 -23.10
C TYR A 232 -12.85 5.49 -23.34
N HIS A 233 -11.54 5.46 -23.49
CA HIS A 233 -10.83 4.32 -24.05
C HIS A 233 -10.53 3.22 -23.03
N SER A 234 -10.21 2.05 -23.57
CA SER A 234 -9.66 0.94 -22.79
C SER A 234 -8.37 1.34 -22.09
N ALA A 235 -8.12 0.78 -20.90
CA ALA A 235 -7.00 1.08 -20.01
C ALA A 235 -6.84 2.57 -19.64
N SER A 236 -7.85 3.41 -19.91
CA SER A 236 -7.89 4.81 -19.45
C SER A 236 -8.52 4.90 -18.05
N GLY A 237 -8.32 5.99 -17.35
CA GLY A 237 -8.85 6.16 -16.00
C GLY A 237 -8.08 7.20 -15.20
N PHE A 238 -7.74 6.91 -13.95
CA PHE A 238 -6.94 7.83 -13.14
C PHE A 238 -6.04 7.14 -12.11
N GLU A 239 -4.97 7.83 -11.74
CA GLU A 239 -4.09 7.53 -10.60
C GLU A 239 -4.20 8.68 -9.59
N LEU A 240 -4.23 8.35 -8.29
CA LEU A 240 -4.15 9.33 -7.20
C LEU A 240 -3.49 8.72 -5.96
N PHE A 241 -3.07 9.59 -5.04
CA PHE A 241 -2.45 9.21 -3.77
C PHE A 241 -3.30 9.72 -2.60
N PHE A 242 -3.40 8.95 -1.53
CA PHE A 242 -4.22 9.30 -0.37
C PHE A 242 -3.66 8.73 0.94
N LYS A 243 -4.11 9.32 2.06
CA LYS A 243 -4.05 8.74 3.41
C LYS A 243 -5.45 8.80 3.99
N GLY A 244 -6.03 7.67 4.36
CA GLY A 244 -7.42 7.58 4.83
C GLY A 244 -7.87 6.12 4.92
N SER A 245 -9.07 5.90 5.49
CA SER A 245 -9.63 4.55 5.62
C SER A 245 -10.51 4.16 4.43
N GLU A 246 -11.08 5.15 3.74
CA GLU A 246 -12.01 4.98 2.63
C GLU A 246 -11.68 5.94 1.47
N VAL A 247 -11.85 5.46 0.24
CA VAL A 247 -11.97 6.31 -0.95
C VAL A 247 -13.18 5.88 -1.76
N VAL A 248 -14.06 6.83 -2.09
CA VAL A 248 -15.27 6.60 -2.89
C VAL A 248 -15.26 7.52 -4.10
N ALA A 249 -15.58 6.98 -5.27
CA ALA A 249 -15.84 7.77 -6.46
C ALA A 249 -17.30 7.64 -6.90
N THR A 250 -17.94 8.76 -7.22
CA THR A 250 -19.24 8.74 -7.91
C THR A 250 -18.98 8.67 -9.41
N ILE A 251 -19.44 7.57 -10.02
CA ILE A 251 -19.14 7.23 -11.41
C ILE A 251 -20.44 7.14 -12.21
N THR A 252 -20.48 7.83 -13.36
CA THR A 252 -21.51 7.67 -14.38
C THR A 252 -21.08 6.62 -15.40
N ALA A 253 -22.06 5.89 -15.94
CA ALA A 253 -21.84 4.79 -16.87
C ALA A 253 -22.88 4.81 -17.99
N THR A 254 -22.41 4.85 -19.24
CA THR A 254 -23.27 4.63 -20.40
C THR A 254 -23.50 3.13 -20.61
N ASN A 255 -24.64 2.74 -21.19
CA ASN A 255 -24.99 1.33 -21.49
C ASN A 255 -24.96 0.39 -20.26
N SER A 256 -25.13 0.91 -19.04
CA SER A 256 -25.00 0.16 -17.78
C SER A 256 -25.96 -1.05 -17.69
N ALA A 257 -27.12 -0.96 -18.33
CA ALA A 257 -28.13 -2.04 -18.34
C ALA A 257 -27.78 -3.22 -19.27
N SER A 258 -26.79 -3.08 -20.17
CA SER A 258 -26.46 -4.10 -21.17
C SER A 258 -25.25 -4.92 -20.72
N VAL A 259 -25.41 -6.21 -20.46
CA VAL A 259 -24.27 -7.10 -20.12
C VAL A 259 -23.20 -7.13 -21.23
N ASN A 260 -23.60 -6.90 -22.47
CA ASN A 260 -22.68 -6.90 -23.61
C ASN A 260 -21.80 -5.64 -23.68
N ALA A 261 -22.24 -4.54 -23.05
CA ALA A 261 -21.68 -3.21 -23.26
C ALA A 261 -21.39 -2.42 -21.98
N ARG A 262 -21.93 -2.82 -20.83
CA ARG A 262 -21.78 -2.10 -19.56
C ARG A 262 -20.31 -1.96 -19.19
N PRO A 263 -19.86 -0.79 -18.71
CA PRO A 263 -18.47 -0.60 -18.37
C PRO A 263 -18.01 -1.59 -17.31
N CYS A 264 -16.78 -2.05 -17.46
CA CYS A 264 -16.07 -2.72 -16.40
C CYS A 264 -14.89 -1.85 -15.99
N ILE A 265 -14.69 -1.69 -14.70
CA ILE A 265 -13.54 -1.01 -14.11
C ILE A 265 -12.71 -1.99 -13.29
N VAL A 266 -11.43 -1.68 -13.12
CA VAL A 266 -10.49 -2.41 -12.29
C VAL A 266 -9.79 -1.41 -11.38
N ILE A 267 -9.78 -1.71 -10.09
CA ILE A 267 -9.19 -0.90 -9.04
C ILE A 267 -7.95 -1.63 -8.54
N VAL A 268 -6.80 -0.96 -8.60
CA VAL A 268 -5.50 -1.47 -8.17
C VAL A 268 -4.98 -0.56 -7.07
N ILE A 269 -4.54 -1.15 -5.96
CA ILE A 269 -3.97 -0.42 -4.82
C ILE A 269 -2.50 -0.77 -4.74
N ASP A 270 -1.64 0.25 -4.60
CA ASP A 270 -0.18 0.10 -4.45
C ASP A 270 0.46 -0.82 -5.50
N ASP A 271 0.03 -0.69 -6.76
CA ASP A 271 0.49 -1.50 -7.89
C ASP A 271 0.26 -3.03 -7.74
N ASP A 272 -0.59 -3.46 -6.79
CA ASP A 272 -0.91 -4.88 -6.57
C ASP A 272 -2.01 -5.39 -7.52
N PHE A 273 -1.60 -5.67 -8.76
CA PHE A 273 -2.49 -6.25 -9.78
C PHE A 273 -3.02 -7.64 -9.41
N ALA A 274 -2.34 -8.38 -8.52
CA ALA A 274 -2.77 -9.72 -8.13
C ALA A 274 -4.04 -9.69 -7.27
N ASN A 275 -4.23 -8.62 -6.49
CA ASN A 275 -5.41 -8.40 -5.64
C ASN A 275 -6.35 -7.32 -6.19
N ALA A 276 -6.25 -6.97 -7.48
CA ALA A 276 -7.08 -5.96 -8.10
C ALA A 276 -8.58 -6.30 -8.05
N LYS A 277 -9.42 -5.30 -7.75
CA LYS A 277 -10.88 -5.44 -7.67
C LYS A 277 -11.52 -5.08 -9.00
N THR A 278 -12.22 -6.03 -9.61
CA THR A 278 -12.97 -5.84 -10.85
C THR A 278 -14.44 -5.59 -10.56
N LEU A 279 -15.05 -4.54 -11.14
CA LEU A 279 -16.46 -4.19 -10.96
C LEU A 279 -17.13 -3.84 -12.29
N PHE A 280 -18.36 -4.32 -12.47
CA PHE A 280 -19.23 -3.91 -13.56
C PHE A 280 -20.15 -2.79 -13.09
N LEU A 281 -20.25 -1.73 -13.88
CA LEU A 281 -21.13 -0.60 -13.59
C LEU A 281 -22.51 -0.87 -14.20
N ASP A 282 -23.48 -1.26 -13.39
CA ASP A 282 -24.82 -1.64 -13.84
C ASP A 282 -25.88 -0.53 -13.67
N LYS A 283 -25.51 0.58 -13.01
CA LYS A 283 -26.35 1.79 -12.88
C LYS A 283 -25.80 2.96 -13.71
N PRO A 284 -26.67 3.87 -14.20
CA PRO A 284 -26.23 5.07 -14.91
C PRO A 284 -25.33 5.99 -14.08
N THR A 285 -25.55 6.03 -12.76
CA THR A 285 -24.72 6.72 -11.77
C THR A 285 -24.69 5.87 -10.50
N GLN A 286 -23.51 5.70 -9.90
CA GLN A 286 -23.35 5.00 -8.63
C GLN A 286 -22.09 5.42 -7.89
N ASP A 287 -22.14 5.34 -6.56
CA ASP A 287 -20.97 5.42 -5.71
C ASP A 287 -20.23 4.08 -5.73
N VAL A 288 -18.93 4.16 -5.97
CA VAL A 288 -18.03 3.00 -5.99
C VAL A 288 -16.99 3.19 -4.91
N VAL A 289 -17.02 2.30 -3.93
CA VAL A 289 -15.99 2.19 -2.88
C VAL A 289 -14.73 1.58 -3.50
N LEU A 290 -13.71 2.43 -3.68
CA LEU A 290 -12.41 2.08 -4.24
C LEU A 290 -11.53 1.43 -3.18
N VAL A 291 -11.51 2.02 -1.99
CA VAL A 291 -10.81 1.51 -0.79
C VAL A 291 -11.78 1.56 0.39
N SER A 292 -11.70 0.57 1.29
CA SER A 292 -12.45 0.55 2.55
C SER A 292 -11.64 -0.16 3.64
N GLY A 293 -11.71 0.34 4.87
CA GLY A 293 -11.13 -0.31 6.04
C GLY A 293 -9.60 -0.27 6.06
N ASN A 294 -8.97 0.68 5.36
CA ASN A 294 -7.54 0.92 5.53
C ASN A 294 -7.29 1.51 6.93
N THR A 295 -6.32 0.98 7.66
CA THR A 295 -6.12 1.34 9.09
C THR A 295 -4.73 1.85 9.40
N ASP A 296 -3.81 1.82 8.42
CA ASP A 296 -2.49 2.38 8.59
C ASP A 296 -2.46 3.87 8.20
N ALA A 297 -1.43 4.56 8.67
CA ALA A 297 -1.24 5.99 8.45
C ALA A 297 -0.39 6.30 7.21
N GLN A 298 -0.13 5.29 6.37
CA GLN A 298 0.75 5.41 5.22
C GLN A 298 0.03 6.02 4.03
N GLU A 299 0.86 6.55 3.13
CA GLU A 299 0.41 6.96 1.80
C GLU A 299 0.19 5.71 0.95
N HIS A 300 -0.99 5.64 0.32
CA HIS A 300 -1.32 4.62 -0.67
C HIS A 300 -1.61 5.25 -2.02
N LYS A 301 -1.44 4.43 -3.06
CA LYS A 301 -1.75 4.77 -4.44
C LYS A 301 -2.97 4.00 -4.91
N ILE A 302 -3.88 4.68 -5.62
CA ILE A 302 -5.03 4.06 -6.28
C ILE A 302 -4.91 4.30 -7.78
N ASP A 303 -4.94 3.22 -8.54
CA ASP A 303 -5.23 3.27 -9.98
C ASP A 303 -6.62 2.71 -10.24
N LEU A 304 -7.44 3.48 -10.96
CA LEU A 304 -8.68 3.00 -11.55
C LEU A 304 -8.52 2.93 -13.06
N TYR A 305 -8.75 1.75 -13.63
CA TYR A 305 -8.73 1.51 -15.07
C TYR A 305 -10.11 1.16 -15.58
N LYS A 306 -10.52 1.77 -16.70
CA LYS A 306 -11.63 1.29 -17.52
C LYS A 306 -11.15 0.14 -18.40
N ARG A 307 -11.75 -1.03 -18.21
CA ARG A 307 -11.41 -2.25 -18.95
C ARG A 307 -12.15 -2.35 -20.29
N SER A 308 -13.42 -1.96 -20.33
CA SER A 308 -14.27 -2.10 -21.53
C SER A 308 -13.81 -1.21 -22.67
N GLU A 309 -14.21 -1.54 -23.90
CA GLU A 309 -13.89 -0.75 -25.08
C GLU A 309 -14.66 0.56 -25.10
N SER A 310 -14.12 1.57 -25.79
CA SER A 310 -14.87 2.83 -25.99
C SER A 310 -16.16 2.60 -26.81
N ILE A 311 -16.18 1.64 -27.74
CA ILE A 311 -17.39 1.32 -28.52
C ILE A 311 -18.50 0.65 -27.73
N ASP A 312 -18.15 0.01 -26.60
CA ASP A 312 -19.13 -0.58 -25.71
C ASP A 312 -19.79 0.50 -24.86
N SER A 313 -18.97 1.34 -24.25
CA SER A 313 -19.41 2.31 -23.25
C SER A 313 -18.28 3.25 -22.85
N HIS A 314 -18.70 4.37 -22.26
CA HIS A 314 -17.88 5.35 -21.54
C HIS A 314 -18.25 5.37 -20.05
N ILE A 315 -17.28 5.79 -19.23
CA ILE A 315 -17.54 6.18 -17.83
C ILE A 315 -17.28 7.67 -17.65
N GLY A 316 -17.81 8.26 -16.58
CA GLY A 316 -17.48 9.61 -16.17
C GLY A 316 -17.33 9.72 -14.66
N ILE A 317 -16.40 10.53 -14.20
CA ILE A 317 -16.18 10.76 -12.76
C ILE A 317 -16.79 12.11 -12.39
N THR A 318 -17.71 12.13 -11.43
CA THR A 318 -18.37 13.36 -10.95
C THR A 318 -17.83 13.83 -9.60
N SER A 319 -17.40 12.90 -8.75
CA SER A 319 -16.64 13.21 -7.55
C SER A 319 -15.75 12.07 -7.12
N ILE A 320 -14.70 12.39 -6.36
CA ILE A 320 -13.87 11.45 -5.61
C ILE A 320 -13.71 12.01 -4.21
N ARG A 321 -14.02 11.22 -3.19
CA ARG A 321 -13.91 11.63 -1.78
C ARG A 321 -13.15 10.61 -0.95
N THR A 322 -12.54 11.09 0.12
CA THR A 322 -11.90 10.27 1.16
C THR A 322 -12.23 10.84 2.53
N ASP A 323 -12.23 9.99 3.55
CA ASP A 323 -12.36 10.35 4.98
C ASP A 323 -11.03 10.80 5.60
N GLY A 324 -9.97 10.85 4.79
CA GLY A 324 -8.69 11.46 5.15
C GLY A 324 -8.31 12.55 4.15
N VAL A 325 -7.12 12.43 3.56
CA VAL A 325 -6.55 13.46 2.67
C VAL A 325 -6.02 12.87 1.38
N PHE A 326 -6.27 13.55 0.28
CA PHE A 326 -5.57 13.31 -0.98
C PHE A 326 -4.21 14.01 -0.98
N ILE A 327 -3.19 13.32 -1.50
CA ILE A 327 -1.83 13.84 -1.60
C ILE A 327 -1.65 14.48 -2.98
N GLN A 328 -1.18 15.73 -3.01
CA GLN A 328 -0.94 16.46 -4.25
C GLN A 328 0.31 15.90 -4.95
N LYS A 329 0.12 14.88 -5.80
CA LYS A 329 1.20 14.13 -6.42
C LYS A 329 0.77 13.56 -7.77
N ILE A 330 1.55 13.86 -8.81
CA ILE A 330 1.40 13.29 -10.16
C ILE A 330 2.71 12.59 -10.50
N VAL A 331 2.65 11.29 -10.79
CA VAL A 331 3.82 10.50 -11.16
C VAL A 331 3.68 10.07 -12.61
N ASN A 332 4.41 10.73 -13.52
CA ASN A 332 4.49 10.28 -14.91
C ASN A 332 5.61 9.27 -15.08
N LYS A 333 5.41 8.30 -15.95
CA LYS A 333 6.47 7.40 -16.37
C LYS A 333 7.34 8.09 -17.41
N GLU A 334 8.62 7.74 -17.43
CA GLU A 334 9.58 8.28 -18.41
C GLU A 334 9.23 7.88 -19.83
N LEU A 335 8.76 6.65 -20.03
CA LEU A 335 8.32 6.14 -21.33
C LEU A 335 6.81 6.27 -21.50
N LYS A 336 6.37 6.71 -22.68
CA LYS A 336 4.97 6.85 -23.08
C LYS A 336 4.69 6.09 -24.38
N LEU A 337 3.66 5.24 -24.37
CA LEU A 337 3.24 4.45 -25.52
C LEU A 337 1.82 4.85 -25.95
N GLU A 338 1.62 5.14 -27.22
CA GLU A 338 0.27 5.24 -27.80
C GLU A 338 -0.02 4.05 -28.72
N PHE A 339 -1.14 3.38 -28.50
CA PHE A 339 -1.62 2.29 -29.35
C PHE A 339 -2.83 2.76 -30.16
N ILE A 340 -2.73 2.68 -31.48
CA ILE A 340 -3.80 3.05 -32.41
C ILE A 340 -4.26 1.81 -33.15
N ALA A 341 -5.51 1.39 -32.93
CA ALA A 341 -5.95 0.08 -33.40
C ALA A 341 -7.47 -0.07 -33.56
N ALA A 342 -7.90 -1.30 -33.84
CA ALA A 342 -9.29 -1.73 -33.72
C ALA A 342 -9.46 -2.66 -32.48
N SER A 343 -10.24 -3.73 -32.62
CA SER A 343 -10.58 -4.69 -31.56
C SER A 343 -9.39 -5.47 -30.99
N SER A 344 -8.33 -5.64 -31.78
CA SER A 344 -7.17 -6.46 -31.45
C SER A 344 -6.31 -5.91 -30.30
N SER A 345 -6.38 -4.62 -29.98
CA SER A 345 -5.54 -4.01 -28.92
C SER A 345 -6.26 -3.84 -27.59
N THR A 346 -7.60 -3.96 -27.59
CA THR A 346 -8.46 -3.72 -26.42
C THR A 346 -8.84 -4.99 -25.66
N GLY A 347 -8.28 -6.14 -26.04
CA GLY A 347 -8.62 -7.42 -25.44
C GLY A 347 -10.02 -7.91 -25.80
N TYR A 348 -10.56 -7.53 -26.98
CA TYR A 348 -11.84 -8.05 -27.48
C TYR A 348 -11.86 -9.57 -27.41
N GLY A 349 -12.76 -10.13 -26.61
CA GLY A 349 -12.99 -11.57 -26.55
C GLY A 349 -11.82 -12.42 -26.04
N ASN A 350 -10.78 -11.81 -25.45
CA ASN A 350 -9.55 -12.51 -25.07
C ASN A 350 -9.73 -13.49 -23.89
N LEU A 351 -10.77 -13.30 -23.09
CA LEU A 351 -11.19 -14.23 -22.03
C LEU A 351 -12.28 -15.19 -22.51
N GLY A 352 -12.78 -14.99 -23.72
CA GLY A 352 -13.72 -15.90 -24.38
C GLY A 352 -13.02 -17.05 -25.09
N SER A 353 -13.80 -17.77 -25.87
CA SER A 353 -13.37 -18.86 -26.73
C SER A 353 -14.10 -18.78 -28.08
N PRO A 354 -13.69 -19.54 -29.10
CA PRO A 354 -14.35 -19.52 -30.41
C PRO A 354 -15.82 -20.00 -30.33
N THR A 355 -16.18 -20.75 -29.28
CA THR A 355 -17.53 -21.26 -29.04
C THR A 355 -18.35 -20.37 -28.09
N SER A 356 -17.81 -19.25 -27.62
CA SER A 356 -18.57 -18.33 -26.78
C SER A 356 -19.79 -17.80 -27.55
N PRO A 357 -20.96 -17.66 -26.91
CA PRO A 357 -22.20 -17.34 -27.61
C PRO A 357 -22.23 -15.90 -28.14
N SER A 358 -21.55 -14.98 -27.44
CA SER A 358 -21.47 -13.57 -27.80
C SER A 358 -20.25 -12.91 -27.19
N LYS A 359 -19.89 -11.74 -27.71
CA LYS A 359 -18.98 -10.81 -27.03
C LYS A 359 -19.69 -10.13 -25.87
N THR A 360 -19.00 -10.00 -24.73
CA THR A 360 -19.45 -9.24 -23.57
C THR A 360 -18.31 -8.42 -22.99
N THR A 361 -18.60 -7.45 -22.11
CA THR A 361 -17.53 -6.76 -21.37
C THR A 361 -16.93 -7.65 -20.29
N GLU A 362 -17.54 -8.78 -19.97
CA GLU A 362 -17.00 -9.79 -19.04
C GLU A 362 -15.91 -10.65 -19.70
N ASN A 363 -16.10 -11.05 -20.96
CA ASN A 363 -15.13 -11.87 -21.69
C ASN A 363 -14.09 -11.05 -22.49
N SER A 364 -14.04 -9.74 -22.28
CA SER A 364 -13.12 -8.82 -22.94
C SER A 364 -12.38 -7.98 -21.89
N ASP A 365 -11.05 -8.09 -21.86
CA ASP A 365 -10.22 -7.49 -20.84
C ASP A 365 -9.00 -6.77 -21.43
N ALA A 366 -9.06 -5.44 -21.48
CA ALA A 366 -7.96 -4.61 -21.97
C ALA A 366 -6.69 -4.67 -21.11
N LEU A 367 -6.78 -4.96 -19.80
CA LEU A 367 -5.61 -5.12 -18.93
C LEU A 367 -4.89 -6.45 -19.18
N LYS A 368 -5.55 -7.38 -19.88
CA LYS A 368 -4.94 -8.59 -20.45
C LYS A 368 -4.73 -8.46 -21.96
N GLY A 369 -4.94 -7.26 -22.51
CA GLY A 369 -4.63 -6.92 -23.89
C GLY A 369 -3.14 -6.65 -24.04
N PHE A 370 -2.61 -6.95 -25.22
CA PHE A 370 -1.16 -6.85 -25.47
C PHE A 370 -0.64 -5.41 -25.27
N ALA A 371 -1.47 -4.40 -25.57
CA ALA A 371 -1.11 -3.00 -25.42
C ALA A 371 -0.78 -2.67 -23.95
N PHE A 372 -1.70 -2.99 -23.04
CA PHE A 372 -1.48 -2.78 -21.59
C PHE A 372 -0.32 -3.61 -21.06
N LEU A 373 -0.23 -4.89 -21.46
CA LEU A 373 0.85 -5.79 -21.02
C LEU A 373 2.23 -5.30 -21.51
N THR A 374 2.32 -4.74 -22.72
CA THR A 374 3.55 -4.14 -23.26
C THR A 374 3.96 -2.91 -22.43
N ALA A 375 3.00 -2.02 -22.13
CA ALA A 375 3.26 -0.85 -21.31
C ALA A 375 3.67 -1.20 -19.88
N GLN A 376 3.03 -2.20 -19.27
CA GLN A 376 3.39 -2.70 -17.95
C GLN A 376 4.82 -3.27 -17.94
N ALA A 377 5.18 -4.08 -18.94
CA ALA A 377 6.53 -4.66 -19.05
C ALA A 377 7.61 -3.59 -19.20
N LEU A 378 7.31 -2.50 -19.91
CA LEU A 378 8.23 -1.38 -20.13
C LEU A 378 8.15 -0.29 -19.04
N ASN A 379 7.32 -0.47 -18.01
CA ASN A 379 7.02 0.55 -16.99
C ASN A 379 6.65 1.92 -17.63
N ALA A 380 5.77 1.88 -18.61
CA ALA A 380 5.39 3.03 -19.44
C ALA A 380 3.97 3.52 -19.15
N ASP A 381 3.76 4.81 -19.32
CA ASP A 381 2.42 5.37 -19.42
C ASP A 381 1.80 4.97 -20.76
N ILE A 382 0.49 4.71 -20.78
CA ILE A 382 -0.21 4.22 -21.97
C ILE A 382 -1.40 5.09 -22.35
N SER A 383 -1.56 5.29 -23.65
CA SER A 383 -2.79 5.78 -24.29
C SER A 383 -3.23 4.75 -25.34
N ILE A 384 -4.51 4.39 -25.35
CA ILE A 384 -5.09 3.54 -26.39
C ILE A 384 -6.15 4.38 -27.12
N PHE A 385 -6.02 4.50 -28.44
CA PHE A 385 -7.06 5.05 -29.31
C PHE A 385 -7.54 3.96 -30.26
N SER A 386 -8.68 3.37 -29.92
CA SER A 386 -9.14 2.16 -30.63
C SER A 386 -10.65 2.11 -30.80
N ALA A 387 -11.09 1.63 -31.96
CA ALA A 387 -12.50 1.41 -32.26
C ALA A 387 -12.72 0.04 -32.92
N SER A 388 -13.32 -0.88 -32.16
CA SER A 388 -13.69 -2.21 -32.65
C SER A 388 -14.51 -2.13 -33.93
N GLY A 389 -14.11 -2.91 -34.94
CA GLY A 389 -14.75 -2.92 -36.26
C GLY A 389 -14.39 -1.76 -37.18
N TRP A 390 -13.63 -0.74 -36.75
CA TRP A 390 -13.21 0.35 -37.64
C TRP A 390 -11.93 -0.03 -38.40
N GLY A 391 -11.79 0.50 -39.61
CA GLY A 391 -10.60 0.34 -40.45
C GLY A 391 -9.77 1.62 -40.53
N CYS A 392 -8.65 1.55 -41.25
CA CYS A 392 -7.84 2.71 -41.61
C CYS A 392 -8.50 3.57 -42.69
N SER A 393 -9.17 2.96 -43.66
CA SER A 393 -9.89 3.64 -44.74
C SER A 393 -11.38 3.30 -44.73
N ALA A 394 -11.73 2.04 -44.52
CA ALA A 394 -13.11 1.59 -44.58
C ALA A 394 -13.31 0.26 -43.85
N SER A 395 -14.55 -0.05 -43.51
CA SER A 395 -14.93 -1.33 -42.90
C SER A 395 -16.38 -1.68 -43.17
N GLN A 396 -16.69 -2.97 -43.32
CA GLN A 396 -18.09 -3.44 -43.38
C GLN A 396 -18.83 -3.30 -42.05
N TRP A 397 -18.11 -3.10 -40.95
CA TRP A 397 -18.68 -3.00 -39.59
C TRP A 397 -18.92 -1.56 -39.15
N THR A 398 -18.80 -0.61 -40.08
CA THR A 398 -19.14 0.79 -39.85
C THR A 398 -20.27 1.23 -40.77
N SER A 399 -21.09 2.18 -40.33
CA SER A 399 -22.16 2.76 -41.14
C SER A 399 -22.12 4.28 -40.99
N PRO A 400 -21.78 5.03 -42.05
CA PRO A 400 -21.32 4.55 -43.36
C PRO A 400 -19.98 3.79 -43.28
N ASN A 401 -19.69 2.94 -44.27
CA ASN A 401 -18.50 2.08 -44.30
C ASN A 401 -17.15 2.83 -44.33
N ASN A 402 -17.16 4.15 -44.53
CA ASN A 402 -15.97 5.00 -44.59
C ASN A 402 -15.65 5.72 -43.28
N LEU A 403 -16.39 5.44 -42.19
CA LEU A 403 -15.94 5.86 -40.87
C LEU A 403 -14.64 5.11 -40.52
N ASN A 404 -13.59 5.85 -40.24
CA ASN A 404 -12.24 5.31 -40.13
C ASN A 404 -11.46 5.94 -38.96
N VAL A 405 -10.48 5.19 -38.46
CA VAL A 405 -9.67 5.60 -37.30
C VAL A 405 -8.88 6.89 -37.57
N PRO A 406 -8.22 7.07 -38.74
CA PRO A 406 -7.48 8.30 -39.03
C PRO A 406 -8.30 9.58 -38.91
N ASP A 407 -9.53 9.61 -39.46
CA ASP A 407 -10.35 10.82 -39.42
C ASP A 407 -10.88 11.12 -38.00
N ALA A 408 -11.05 10.08 -37.17
CA ALA A 408 -11.47 10.22 -35.78
C ALA A 408 -10.32 10.57 -34.84
N TYR A 409 -9.06 10.37 -35.25
CA TYR A 409 -7.88 10.46 -34.38
C TYR A 409 -7.66 11.84 -33.77
N ASP A 410 -8.12 12.92 -34.42
CA ASP A 410 -7.99 14.28 -33.88
C ASP A 410 -9.08 14.63 -32.84
N TYR A 411 -9.91 13.67 -32.44
CA TYR A 411 -10.92 13.82 -31.39
C TYR A 411 -10.54 13.03 -30.13
N VAL A 412 -11.17 13.36 -29.01
CA VAL A 412 -10.99 12.59 -27.76
C VAL A 412 -11.50 11.15 -27.92
N ASP A 413 -12.53 10.95 -28.74
CA ASP A 413 -13.13 9.65 -29.05
C ASP A 413 -13.81 9.63 -30.44
N PHE A 414 -14.05 8.44 -31.00
CA PHE A 414 -14.75 8.30 -32.28
C PHE A 414 -16.21 8.76 -32.22
N SER A 415 -16.85 8.75 -31.05
CA SER A 415 -18.22 9.27 -30.88
C SER A 415 -18.25 10.79 -31.01
N SER A 416 -17.23 11.48 -30.49
CA SER A 416 -17.02 12.93 -30.68
C SER A 416 -16.83 13.29 -32.14
N TYR A 417 -16.04 12.50 -32.89
CA TYR A 417 -15.90 12.64 -34.33
C TYR A 417 -17.24 12.46 -35.07
N LYS A 418 -17.98 11.38 -34.77
CA LYS A 418 -19.31 11.12 -35.37
C LYS A 418 -20.28 12.27 -35.16
N ASN A 419 -20.28 12.84 -33.96
CA ASN A 419 -21.13 13.96 -33.59
C ASN A 419 -20.60 15.31 -34.05
N LYS A 420 -19.36 15.36 -34.57
CA LYS A 420 -18.64 16.59 -34.95
C LYS A 420 -18.57 17.61 -33.81
N THR A 421 -18.31 17.12 -32.60
CA THR A 421 -18.25 17.93 -31.38
C THR A 421 -16.92 18.67 -31.32
N GLU A 422 -16.88 19.92 -31.79
CA GLU A 422 -15.63 20.71 -31.86
C GLU A 422 -14.94 20.92 -30.50
N SER A 423 -15.70 21.02 -29.41
CA SER A 423 -15.13 21.13 -28.06
C SER A 423 -14.40 19.88 -27.59
N GLU A 424 -14.65 18.73 -28.23
CA GLU A 424 -14.07 17.42 -27.92
C GLU A 424 -12.96 17.02 -28.92
N LYS A 425 -12.29 18.01 -29.52
CA LYS A 425 -11.03 17.78 -30.25
C LYS A 425 -9.89 17.47 -29.28
N TRP A 426 -9.06 16.49 -29.64
CA TRP A 426 -7.88 16.14 -28.87
C TRP A 426 -6.73 17.09 -29.20
N SER A 427 -6.02 17.53 -28.17
CA SER A 427 -4.78 18.30 -28.34
C SER A 427 -3.61 17.36 -28.09
N ALA A 428 -2.84 17.08 -29.14
CA ALA A 428 -1.68 16.19 -29.08
C ALA A 428 -0.66 16.58 -28.00
N GLY A 429 -0.54 17.88 -27.67
CA GLY A 429 0.34 18.36 -26.60
C GLY A 429 -0.01 17.87 -25.18
N LYS A 430 -1.20 17.29 -24.97
CA LYS A 430 -1.59 16.70 -23.68
C LYS A 430 -0.92 15.36 -23.40
N TYR A 431 -0.49 14.64 -24.44
CA TYR A 431 0.20 13.36 -24.32
C TYR A 431 1.11 13.18 -25.54
N ILE A 432 2.42 13.27 -25.31
CA ILE A 432 3.44 13.12 -26.35
C ILE A 432 4.06 11.73 -26.14
N PRO A 433 3.72 10.73 -26.98
CA PRO A 433 4.30 9.39 -26.89
C PRO A 433 5.74 9.35 -27.39
N ASP A 434 6.55 8.48 -26.81
CA ASP A 434 7.88 8.11 -27.34
C ASP A 434 7.75 7.03 -28.42
N VAL A 435 6.72 6.19 -28.34
CA VAL A 435 6.42 5.13 -29.31
C VAL A 435 4.94 5.15 -29.65
N VAL A 436 4.63 5.07 -30.95
CA VAL A 436 3.26 4.90 -31.44
C VAL A 436 3.17 3.58 -32.20
N VAL A 437 2.30 2.69 -31.73
CA VAL A 437 2.05 1.39 -32.35
C VAL A 437 0.72 1.43 -33.09
N VAL A 438 0.76 1.26 -34.42
CA VAL A 438 -0.43 1.23 -35.27
C VAL A 438 -0.73 -0.20 -35.70
N ASN A 439 -1.91 -0.71 -35.32
CA ASN A 439 -2.42 -2.03 -35.72
C ASN A 439 -3.78 -1.88 -36.40
N LEU A 440 -3.75 -1.54 -37.68
CA LEU A 440 -4.93 -1.40 -38.56
C LEU A 440 -4.77 -2.23 -39.83
N GLY A 441 -5.89 -2.54 -40.48
CA GLY A 441 -5.94 -3.28 -41.75
C GLY A 441 -6.92 -4.44 -41.76
N THR A 442 -7.08 -5.16 -40.63
CA THR A 442 -7.97 -6.33 -40.55
C THR A 442 -9.41 -6.02 -40.99
N ASN A 443 -9.96 -4.90 -40.54
CA ASN A 443 -11.31 -4.48 -40.91
C ASN A 443 -11.36 -3.89 -42.34
N ASP A 444 -10.28 -3.28 -42.83
CA ASP A 444 -10.18 -2.84 -44.22
C ASP A 444 -10.27 -4.03 -45.18
N TRP A 445 -9.65 -5.16 -44.82
CA TRP A 445 -9.77 -6.38 -45.61
C TRP A 445 -11.22 -6.85 -45.73
N SER A 446 -12.05 -6.71 -44.68
CA SER A 446 -13.49 -7.04 -44.79
C SER A 446 -14.15 -6.26 -45.92
N TYR A 447 -13.88 -4.95 -46.01
CA TYR A 447 -14.45 -4.09 -47.04
C TYR A 447 -13.84 -4.38 -48.41
N ILE A 448 -12.52 -4.55 -48.52
CA ILE A 448 -11.85 -4.88 -49.78
C ILE A 448 -12.35 -6.22 -50.33
N ASN A 449 -12.46 -7.23 -49.47
CA ASN A 449 -12.89 -8.58 -49.85
C ASN A 449 -14.35 -8.65 -50.30
N ALA A 450 -15.19 -7.74 -49.80
CA ALA A 450 -16.59 -7.62 -50.22
C ALA A 450 -16.78 -6.88 -51.55
N ALA A 451 -15.71 -6.57 -52.29
CA ALA A 451 -15.81 -6.04 -53.65
C ALA A 451 -16.47 -7.06 -54.58
N THR A 452 -17.27 -6.58 -55.52
CA THR A 452 -18.02 -7.40 -56.48
C THR A 452 -17.29 -7.60 -57.81
N SER A 453 -16.18 -6.88 -58.02
CA SER A 453 -15.32 -7.00 -59.20
C SER A 453 -13.84 -6.82 -58.83
N ALA A 454 -12.94 -7.32 -59.69
CA ALA A 454 -11.50 -7.13 -59.51
C ALA A 454 -11.12 -5.63 -59.51
N ALA A 455 -11.68 -4.85 -60.45
CA ALA A 455 -11.42 -3.41 -60.52
C ALA A 455 -11.85 -2.67 -59.25
N GLU A 456 -12.98 -3.05 -58.65
CA GLU A 456 -13.43 -2.49 -57.38
C GLU A 456 -12.51 -2.92 -56.22
N LYS A 457 -12.08 -4.18 -56.19
CA LYS A 457 -11.15 -4.69 -55.19
C LYS A 457 -9.83 -3.93 -55.24
N ASP A 458 -9.28 -3.72 -56.42
CA ASP A 458 -8.06 -2.96 -56.65
C ASP A 458 -8.23 -1.49 -56.24
N ALA A 459 -9.36 -0.87 -56.56
CA ALA A 459 -9.65 0.50 -56.13
C ALA A 459 -9.73 0.63 -54.60
N ARG A 460 -10.42 -0.31 -53.92
CA ARG A 460 -10.51 -0.36 -52.45
C ARG A 460 -9.14 -0.60 -51.80
N MET A 461 -8.33 -1.50 -52.36
CA MET A 461 -6.96 -1.78 -51.89
C MET A 461 -6.05 -0.55 -52.05
N ASN A 462 -6.12 0.15 -53.19
CA ASN A 462 -5.36 1.37 -53.42
C ASN A 462 -5.80 2.51 -52.49
N ALA A 463 -7.09 2.62 -52.19
CA ALA A 463 -7.61 3.59 -51.22
C ALA A 463 -7.08 3.31 -49.80
N PHE A 464 -7.12 2.05 -49.37
CA PHE A 464 -6.54 1.60 -48.09
C PHE A 464 -5.05 1.98 -47.97
N GLN A 465 -4.23 1.57 -48.94
CA GLN A 465 -2.78 1.85 -48.91
C GLN A 465 -2.51 3.36 -48.85
N ARG A 466 -3.18 4.15 -49.69
CA ARG A 466 -3.01 5.60 -49.70
C ARG A 466 -3.39 6.24 -48.36
N LYS A 467 -4.55 5.86 -47.81
CA LYS A 467 -5.04 6.44 -46.55
C LYS A 467 -4.14 6.08 -45.37
N TYR A 468 -3.59 4.87 -45.36
CA TYR A 468 -2.66 4.44 -44.31
C TYR A 468 -1.34 5.20 -44.40
N ILE A 469 -0.75 5.37 -45.60
CA ILE A 469 0.45 6.20 -45.79
C ILE A 469 0.19 7.63 -45.28
N GLN A 470 -0.93 8.24 -45.67
CA GLN A 470 -1.31 9.58 -45.20
C GLN A 470 -1.47 9.66 -43.68
N PHE A 471 -1.99 8.60 -43.05
CA PHE A 471 -2.14 8.58 -41.61
C PHE A 471 -0.80 8.44 -40.88
N LEU A 472 0.12 7.62 -41.40
CA LEU A 472 1.49 7.55 -40.86
C LEU A 472 2.21 8.90 -41.00
N GLU A 473 2.04 9.58 -42.14
CA GLU A 473 2.56 10.93 -42.35
C GLU A 473 1.98 11.92 -41.34
N HIS A 474 0.65 11.90 -41.10
CA HIS A 474 0.00 12.71 -40.07
C HIS A 474 0.55 12.44 -38.66
N LEU A 475 0.72 11.16 -38.28
CA LEU A 475 1.28 10.80 -36.98
C LEU A 475 2.72 11.31 -36.82
N HIS A 476 3.53 11.25 -37.88
CA HIS A 476 4.88 11.81 -37.88
C HIS A 476 4.88 13.35 -37.82
N GLU A 477 3.93 14.02 -38.45
CA GLU A 477 3.77 15.49 -38.33
C GLU A 477 3.38 15.90 -36.90
N VAL A 478 2.53 15.11 -36.24
CA VAL A 478 2.07 15.36 -34.87
C VAL A 478 3.15 15.00 -33.84
N TYR A 479 3.86 13.89 -34.02
CA TYR A 479 4.93 13.41 -33.14
C TYR A 479 6.20 13.09 -33.93
N PRO A 480 6.98 14.12 -34.34
CA PRO A 480 8.15 13.92 -35.21
C PRO A 480 9.23 13.04 -34.59
N ASP A 481 9.38 13.07 -33.26
CA ASP A 481 10.41 12.34 -32.54
C ASP A 481 9.99 10.91 -32.12
N ALA A 482 8.70 10.58 -32.22
CA ALA A 482 8.18 9.29 -31.74
C ALA A 482 8.55 8.14 -32.69
N GLN A 483 9.02 7.02 -32.14
CA GLN A 483 9.21 5.79 -32.91
C GLN A 483 7.84 5.26 -33.37
N LEU A 484 7.57 5.28 -34.68
CA LEU A 484 6.35 4.71 -35.24
C LEU A 484 6.56 3.23 -35.54
N ILE A 485 5.62 2.38 -35.15
CA ILE A 485 5.65 0.93 -35.38
C ILE A 485 4.34 0.50 -36.03
N VAL A 486 4.42 -0.05 -37.24
CA VAL A 486 3.29 -0.77 -37.83
C VAL A 486 3.36 -2.23 -37.38
N LEU A 487 2.41 -2.62 -36.54
CA LEU A 487 2.22 -4.00 -36.09
C LEU A 487 1.12 -4.65 -36.91
N TYR A 488 1.36 -5.85 -37.45
CA TYR A 488 0.35 -6.60 -38.20
C TYR A 488 0.43 -8.11 -37.96
N GLY A 489 -0.63 -8.82 -38.35
CA GLY A 489 -0.73 -10.28 -38.32
C GLY A 489 -1.55 -10.86 -37.17
N LEU A 490 -2.01 -10.03 -36.23
CA LEU A 490 -2.67 -10.48 -35.00
C LEU A 490 -3.95 -11.30 -35.27
N MET A 491 -4.61 -11.07 -36.41
CA MET A 491 -5.86 -11.75 -36.79
C MET A 491 -5.68 -12.67 -38.01
N ASN A 492 -4.42 -13.02 -38.33
CA ASN A 492 -4.05 -13.83 -39.49
C ASN A 492 -4.60 -13.28 -40.82
N GLU A 493 -4.58 -11.95 -40.98
CA GLU A 493 -5.05 -11.22 -42.16
C GLU A 493 -4.11 -11.31 -43.37
N VAL A 494 -3.72 -12.54 -43.74
CA VAL A 494 -2.68 -12.85 -44.75
C VAL A 494 -2.86 -12.17 -46.10
N ASN A 495 -4.09 -11.88 -46.49
CA ASN A 495 -4.42 -11.30 -47.79
C ASN A 495 -4.00 -9.82 -47.95
N ILE A 496 -3.60 -9.17 -46.86
CA ILE A 496 -3.17 -7.76 -46.88
C ILE A 496 -1.73 -7.56 -46.40
N TYR A 497 -0.98 -8.63 -46.12
CA TYR A 497 0.39 -8.53 -45.62
C TYR A 497 1.31 -7.79 -46.59
N ASP A 498 1.26 -8.13 -47.88
CA ASP A 498 2.04 -7.42 -48.91
C ASP A 498 1.67 -5.94 -48.98
N ALA A 499 0.38 -5.62 -48.85
CA ALA A 499 -0.09 -4.23 -48.83
C ALA A 499 0.48 -3.47 -47.61
N THR A 500 0.49 -4.08 -46.42
CA THR A 500 1.09 -3.49 -45.21
C THR A 500 2.60 -3.24 -45.39
N GLN A 501 3.33 -4.20 -45.96
CA GLN A 501 4.76 -4.04 -46.25
C GLN A 501 5.01 -2.92 -47.28
N ASN A 502 4.18 -2.83 -48.32
CA ASN A 502 4.25 -1.78 -49.33
C ASN A 502 3.95 -0.39 -48.74
N ILE A 503 2.98 -0.28 -47.84
CA ILE A 503 2.64 0.95 -47.11
C ILE A 503 3.86 1.46 -46.35
N VAL A 504 4.48 0.61 -45.53
CA VAL A 504 5.66 0.98 -44.73
C VAL A 504 6.82 1.36 -45.64
N SER A 505 7.10 0.54 -46.67
CA SER A 505 8.18 0.81 -47.62
C SER A 505 8.00 2.15 -48.34
N ALA A 506 6.76 2.52 -48.69
CA ALA A 506 6.44 3.78 -49.34
C ALA A 506 6.55 5.00 -48.38
N ALA A 507 6.29 4.80 -47.09
CA ALA A 507 6.33 5.86 -46.08
C ALA A 507 7.74 6.08 -45.48
N GLN A 508 8.61 5.06 -45.49
CA GLN A 508 9.94 5.09 -44.87
C GLN A 508 10.81 6.27 -45.30
N GLY A 509 10.71 6.70 -46.57
CA GLY A 509 11.50 7.82 -47.10
C GLY A 509 11.13 9.18 -46.50
N LYS A 510 9.92 9.32 -45.92
CA LYS A 510 9.45 10.52 -45.23
C LYS A 510 9.46 10.38 -43.71
N ILE A 511 9.43 9.15 -43.20
CA ILE A 511 9.32 8.84 -41.78
C ILE A 511 10.54 7.97 -41.41
N PRO A 512 11.67 8.60 -41.01
CA PRO A 512 12.92 7.87 -40.79
C PRO A 512 12.84 6.89 -39.60
N ASN A 513 12.03 7.22 -38.60
CA ASN A 513 11.74 6.44 -37.40
C ASN A 513 10.49 5.55 -37.55
N LEU A 514 10.23 5.05 -38.76
CA LEU A 514 9.19 4.05 -39.01
C LEU A 514 9.79 2.64 -38.95
N ALA A 515 9.13 1.75 -38.21
CA ALA A 515 9.46 0.33 -38.13
C ALA A 515 8.22 -0.52 -38.41
N ILE A 516 8.44 -1.78 -38.73
CA ILE A 516 7.38 -2.76 -38.98
C ILE A 516 7.71 -4.07 -38.28
N ILE A 517 6.69 -4.68 -37.67
CA ILE A 517 6.81 -5.99 -37.04
C ILE A 517 5.58 -6.84 -37.35
N GLN A 518 5.83 -8.11 -37.67
CA GLN A 518 4.78 -9.11 -37.84
C GLN A 518 4.70 -9.99 -36.59
N ILE A 519 3.51 -10.10 -36.02
CA ILE A 519 3.23 -11.04 -34.93
C ILE A 519 1.92 -11.75 -35.25
N ILE A 520 1.93 -13.08 -35.17
CA ILE A 520 0.75 -13.91 -35.44
C ILE A 520 0.03 -14.21 -34.13
N GLY A 521 -1.28 -13.90 -34.09
CA GLY A 521 -2.17 -14.29 -33.01
C GLY A 521 -2.67 -15.73 -33.17
N ASP A 522 -3.12 -16.34 -32.08
CA ASP A 522 -3.60 -17.74 -32.10
C ASP A 522 -5.04 -17.90 -32.65
N GLY A 523 -5.82 -16.82 -32.66
CA GLY A 523 -7.23 -16.83 -33.03
C GLY A 523 -8.12 -17.64 -32.10
N MET A 524 -7.69 -17.92 -30.86
CA MET A 524 -8.38 -18.79 -29.92
C MET A 524 -9.29 -18.05 -28.92
N GLY A 525 -9.39 -16.72 -29.01
CA GLY A 525 -10.40 -15.93 -28.34
C GLY A 525 -11.75 -15.96 -29.07
N TYR A 526 -12.71 -15.16 -28.60
CA TYR A 526 -14.00 -15.05 -29.28
C TYR A 526 -13.87 -14.44 -30.69
N ASN A 527 -14.66 -14.95 -31.64
CA ASN A 527 -14.72 -14.46 -33.01
C ASN A 527 -13.33 -14.40 -33.68
N SER A 528 -12.53 -15.45 -33.49
CA SER A 528 -11.16 -15.59 -34.02
C SER A 528 -10.15 -14.55 -33.52
N HIS A 529 -10.45 -13.80 -32.46
CA HIS A 529 -9.50 -12.85 -31.85
C HIS A 529 -8.40 -13.58 -31.08
N PRO A 530 -7.25 -12.93 -30.80
CA PRO A 530 -6.24 -13.51 -29.93
C PRO A 530 -6.80 -13.85 -28.54
N SER A 531 -6.43 -15.02 -28.02
CA SER A 531 -6.69 -15.36 -26.61
C SER A 531 -5.82 -14.53 -25.66
N ALA A 532 -6.16 -14.48 -24.37
CA ALA A 532 -5.31 -13.82 -23.36
C ALA A 532 -3.87 -14.38 -23.33
N ALA A 533 -3.69 -15.70 -23.56
CA ALA A 533 -2.37 -16.30 -23.67
C ALA A 533 -1.61 -15.78 -24.91
N SER A 534 -2.30 -15.62 -26.04
CA SER A 534 -1.70 -15.03 -27.24
C SER A 534 -1.36 -13.55 -27.04
N HIS A 535 -2.20 -12.77 -26.35
CA HIS A 535 -1.89 -11.39 -25.99
C HIS A 535 -0.61 -11.26 -25.17
N GLN A 536 -0.35 -12.17 -24.23
CA GLN A 536 0.92 -12.17 -23.49
C GLN A 536 2.12 -12.45 -24.40
N VAL A 537 2.01 -13.41 -25.33
CA VAL A 537 3.08 -13.69 -26.30
C VAL A 537 3.32 -12.51 -27.24
N ILE A 538 2.24 -11.84 -27.68
CA ILE A 538 2.31 -10.64 -28.52
C ILE A 538 3.01 -9.52 -27.75
N ALA A 539 2.62 -9.29 -26.49
CA ALA A 539 3.24 -8.28 -25.64
C ALA A 539 4.74 -8.54 -25.45
N ASN A 540 5.14 -9.76 -25.10
CA ASN A 540 6.55 -10.09 -24.91
C ASN A 540 7.40 -9.82 -26.17
N LYS A 541 6.89 -10.15 -27.35
CA LYS A 541 7.57 -9.90 -28.62
C LYS A 541 7.65 -8.41 -28.95
N LEU A 542 6.57 -7.68 -28.71
CA LEU A 542 6.53 -6.24 -28.96
C LEU A 542 7.42 -5.47 -27.98
N THR A 543 7.43 -5.85 -26.70
CA THR A 543 8.35 -5.32 -25.68
C THR A 543 9.80 -5.46 -26.13
N ALA A 544 10.24 -6.67 -26.47
CA ALA A 544 11.62 -6.90 -26.92
C ALA A 544 11.99 -6.08 -28.17
N PHE A 545 11.04 -5.92 -29.10
CA PHE A 545 11.24 -5.11 -30.30
C PHE A 545 11.34 -3.60 -29.98
N ILE A 546 10.54 -3.10 -29.05
CA ILE A 546 10.61 -1.71 -28.60
C ILE A 546 11.94 -1.46 -27.86
N GLU A 547 12.38 -2.38 -27.00
CA GLU A 547 13.67 -2.26 -26.31
C GLU A 547 14.83 -2.18 -27.31
N GLU A 548 14.82 -3.04 -28.34
CA GLU A 548 15.82 -3.01 -29.42
C GLU A 548 15.83 -1.67 -30.16
N LEU A 549 14.66 -1.11 -30.49
CA LEU A 549 14.56 0.17 -31.21
C LEU A 549 14.97 1.38 -30.36
N LEU A 550 14.83 1.29 -29.04
CA LEU A 550 15.16 2.38 -28.11
C LEU A 550 16.55 2.25 -27.48
N ASP A 551 17.35 1.27 -27.91
CA ASP A 551 18.65 0.91 -27.33
C ASP A 551 18.60 0.71 -25.79
N LYS A 552 17.56 0.04 -25.29
CA LYS A 552 17.32 -0.20 -23.85
C LYS A 552 17.66 -1.61 -23.39
#